data_AF-M2QKU3-F1
#
_entry.id   AF-M2QKU3-F1
#
_cell.length_a   1.000
_cell.length_b   1.000
_cell.length_c   1.000
_cell.angle_alpha   90.00
_cell.angle_beta   90.00
_cell.angle_gamma   90.00
#
_symmetry.space_group_name_H-M   'P 1'
#
loop_
_entity.id
_entity.type
_entity.pdbx_description
1 polymer ?
#
loop_
_entity_poly.entity_id
_entity_poly.type
_entity_poly.pdbx_seq_one_letter_code
_entity_poly.pdbx_strand_id
1 'polypeptide(L)'
;MARTRWWRVGLAVVLAVALVAWLADWGLLDWMLAAEHPVRNVLEAMSWPAGVLALVWAVAPTVLKRTRPEEDEHPGSPTGGLPPVTTMSSHRGSGTTVQAGRDIRGRTVVNTVPPPRDEPGIPAHPPSDDTHPSSTAEPPTMGSHTGSGTTIQAARDIRGGVRVGVFRSIPLPRSVRVAIIITVVVALVGGVVTAVVKWVLPEFDPTYKTEFLIDLSAADADPSVVAESRDSLLKAIGNTGDDDAVALRTFGGQCGTDGNTSQLVTFGTGNRDDLGKAIGGAPVTGAATLVRGLIEAAEDFSGPFSRDAKQVNRIVVVTRNGVDACDDDAGYVQREIRNRLASSGLAVEFRFVGYRLGDKDKSSLDRLASSASAAPPVLTRDPAELQAALDWIANVEPVLRSAQDVVGILNPVAKQLNDAAQAAVDGRLDVADRTLAAIKPVSADAEFENLKSRAKTPDAVEVSDRTVALRDRQKNAVPAVTALVDLAKAGKSFTAELTAFRHDADLYNSEVSALNTLLAKMRAAGPGGHR
;
A
#
# COMPACT_ATOMS: atom_id res chain seq x y z
N MET A 1 0.74 -7.27 19.12
CA MET A 1 1.61 -8.23 18.37
C MET A 1 2.77 -7.56 17.61
N ALA A 2 2.74 -6.25 17.34
CA ALA A 2 3.86 -5.54 16.70
C ALA A 2 5.19 -5.64 17.48
N ARG A 3 5.15 -5.53 18.83
CA ARG A 3 6.34 -5.59 19.69
C ARG A 3 7.13 -6.90 19.56
N THR A 4 6.45 -8.03 19.38
CA THR A 4 7.09 -9.34 19.17
C THR A 4 7.66 -9.52 17.77
N ARG A 5 7.12 -8.81 16.76
CA ARG A 5 7.67 -8.81 15.39
C ARG A 5 8.92 -7.95 15.29
N TRP A 6 8.92 -6.74 15.86
CA TRP A 6 10.11 -5.88 15.92
C TRP A 6 11.28 -6.52 16.68
N TRP A 7 11.00 -7.31 17.73
CA TRP A 7 12.03 -8.09 18.41
C TRP A 7 12.69 -9.14 17.51
N ARG A 8 11.94 -9.79 16.62
CA ARG A 8 12.48 -10.76 15.65
C ARG A 8 13.35 -10.09 14.59
N VAL A 9 12.95 -8.92 14.10
CA VAL A 9 13.77 -8.11 13.18
C VAL A 9 15.06 -7.67 13.89
N GLY A 10 14.95 -7.14 15.11
CA GLY A 10 16.11 -6.78 15.92
C GLY A 10 17.06 -7.96 16.16
N LEU A 11 16.53 -9.13 16.50
CA LEU A 11 17.32 -10.36 16.68
C LEU A 11 18.02 -10.80 15.39
N ALA A 12 17.34 -10.75 14.24
CA ALA A 12 17.94 -11.11 12.95
C ALA A 12 19.09 -10.17 12.58
N VAL A 13 18.95 -8.85 12.84
CA VAL A 13 20.00 -7.86 12.64
C VAL A 13 21.17 -8.11 13.58
N VAL A 14 20.91 -8.35 14.87
CA VAL A 14 21.96 -8.66 15.86
C VAL A 14 22.72 -9.92 15.46
N LEU A 15 22.05 -10.97 14.99
CA LEU A 15 22.69 -12.19 14.50
C LEU A 15 23.53 -11.94 13.25
N ALA A 16 23.06 -11.11 12.31
CA ALA A 16 23.83 -10.74 11.13
C ALA A 16 25.10 -9.94 11.49
N VAL A 17 24.99 -8.97 12.41
CA VAL A 17 26.13 -8.19 12.91
C VAL A 17 27.09 -9.08 13.69
N ALA A 18 26.58 -9.96 14.56
CA ALA A 18 27.40 -10.92 15.29
C ALA A 18 28.11 -11.90 14.35
N LEU A 19 27.47 -12.32 13.26
CA LEU A 19 28.09 -13.14 12.24
C LEU A 19 29.20 -12.38 11.50
N VAL A 20 28.96 -11.12 11.10
CA VAL A 20 30.00 -10.28 10.48
C VAL A 20 31.18 -10.05 11.41
N ALA A 21 30.92 -9.75 12.68
CA ALA A 21 31.96 -9.60 13.70
C ALA A 21 32.72 -10.91 13.94
N TRP A 22 32.02 -12.05 13.98
CA TRP A 22 32.64 -13.37 14.08
C TRP A 22 33.51 -13.69 12.85
N LEU A 23 33.07 -13.33 11.64
CA LEU A 23 33.87 -13.46 10.42
C LEU A 23 35.08 -12.50 10.42
N ALA A 24 34.96 -11.32 11.02
CA ALA A 24 36.07 -10.38 11.22
C ALA A 24 37.16 -10.98 12.12
N ASP A 25 36.75 -11.56 13.25
CA ASP A 25 37.64 -12.14 14.26
C ASP A 25 38.43 -13.35 13.74
N TRP A 26 37.89 -14.04 12.73
CA TRP A 26 38.59 -15.11 11.99
C TRP A 26 39.61 -14.58 10.96
N GLY A 27 39.83 -13.26 10.88
CA GLY A 27 40.69 -12.63 9.88
C GLY A 27 40.15 -12.73 8.46
N LEU A 28 38.88 -13.10 8.29
CA LEU A 28 38.27 -13.28 6.97
C LEU A 28 38.10 -11.91 6.27
N LEU A 29 37.77 -10.86 7.03
CA LEU A 29 37.63 -9.51 6.49
C LEU A 29 38.98 -8.95 6.06
N ASP A 30 40.04 -9.11 6.85
CA ASP A 30 41.41 -8.72 6.47
C ASP A 30 41.91 -9.51 5.25
N TRP A 31 41.54 -10.80 5.17
CA TRP A 31 41.85 -11.63 3.99
C TRP A 31 41.09 -11.19 2.73
N MET A 32 39.82 -10.77 2.86
CA MET A 32 39.01 -10.25 1.74
C MET A 32 39.45 -8.84 1.30
N LEU A 33 40.01 -8.04 2.21
CA LEU A 33 40.49 -6.67 1.97
C LEU A 33 41.97 -6.61 1.55
N ALA A 34 42.68 -7.74 1.51
CA ALA A 34 44.04 -7.81 1.02
C ALA A 34 44.13 -7.34 -0.45
N ALA A 35 45.16 -6.55 -0.77
CA ALA A 35 45.27 -5.77 -2.01
C ALA A 35 45.17 -6.57 -3.32
N GLU A 36 45.40 -7.88 -3.27
CA GLU A 36 45.41 -8.78 -4.44
C GLU A 36 44.10 -9.57 -4.62
N HIS A 37 43.08 -9.35 -3.79
CA HIS A 37 41.87 -10.19 -3.81
C HIS A 37 40.81 -9.67 -4.80
N PRO A 38 40.29 -10.49 -5.74
CA PRO A 38 39.28 -10.07 -6.72
C PRO A 38 37.92 -9.68 -6.09
N VAL A 39 37.71 -10.04 -4.82
CA VAL A 39 36.51 -9.70 -4.04
C VAL A 39 36.53 -8.21 -3.63
N ARG A 40 37.70 -7.57 -3.57
CA ARG A 40 37.81 -6.14 -3.24
C ARG A 40 37.06 -5.26 -4.23
N ASN A 41 37.12 -5.56 -5.53
CA ASN A 41 36.41 -4.79 -6.56
C ASN A 41 34.88 -4.96 -6.43
N VAL A 42 34.42 -6.13 -5.98
CA VAL A 42 32.99 -6.40 -5.70
C VAL A 42 32.56 -5.71 -4.40
N LEU A 43 33.40 -5.72 -3.37
CA LEU A 43 33.15 -5.03 -2.10
C LEU A 43 33.22 -3.50 -2.23
N GLU A 44 34.11 -2.95 -3.05
CA GLU A 44 34.13 -1.52 -3.39
C GLU A 44 32.87 -1.13 -4.18
N ALA A 45 32.39 -1.98 -5.10
CA ALA A 45 31.11 -1.77 -5.79
C ALA A 45 29.89 -1.92 -4.86
N MET A 46 29.94 -2.81 -3.85
CA MET A 46 28.89 -2.99 -2.84
C MET A 46 29.02 -2.05 -1.62
N SER A 47 30.13 -1.31 -1.49
CA SER A 47 30.35 -0.34 -0.41
C SER A 47 29.40 0.85 -0.50
N TRP A 48 28.88 1.14 -1.70
CA TRP A 48 27.88 2.19 -1.90
C TRP A 48 26.51 1.80 -1.31
N PRO A 49 25.93 0.61 -1.60
CA PRO A 49 24.75 0.11 -0.88
C PRO A 49 24.94 -0.03 0.64
N ALA A 50 26.09 -0.52 1.09
CA ALA A 50 26.39 -0.67 2.52
C ALA A 50 26.57 0.69 3.21
N GLY A 51 27.17 1.66 2.53
CA GLY A 51 27.28 3.06 2.96
C GLY A 51 25.92 3.74 3.02
N VAL A 52 25.02 3.48 2.07
CA VAL A 52 23.62 3.95 2.11
C VAL A 52 22.86 3.33 3.27
N LEU A 53 22.99 2.02 3.52
CA LEU A 53 22.36 1.36 4.68
C LEU A 53 22.93 1.85 6.02
N ALA A 54 24.25 2.06 6.11
CA ALA A 54 24.90 2.62 7.30
C ALA A 54 24.51 4.09 7.53
N LEU A 55 24.37 4.89 6.46
CA LEU A 55 23.89 6.27 6.52
C LEU A 55 22.42 6.32 6.98
N VAL A 56 21.56 5.47 6.41
CA VAL A 56 20.16 5.31 6.85
C VAL A 56 20.11 4.91 8.33
N TRP A 57 20.97 3.98 8.75
CA TRP A 57 21.05 3.54 10.15
C TRP A 57 21.59 4.61 11.11
N ALA A 58 22.57 5.41 10.68
CA ALA A 58 23.15 6.51 11.47
C ALA A 58 22.22 7.73 11.57
N VAL A 59 21.41 7.97 10.54
CA VAL A 59 20.51 9.14 10.46
C VAL A 59 19.13 8.83 11.05
N ALA A 60 18.66 7.57 10.96
CA ALA A 60 17.35 7.14 11.48
C ALA A 60 17.09 7.52 12.96
N PRO A 61 17.96 7.24 13.94
CA PRO A 61 17.71 7.61 15.33
C PRO A 61 17.73 9.12 15.56
N THR A 62 18.49 9.87 14.76
CA THR A 62 18.58 11.34 14.83
C THR A 62 17.33 12.01 14.25
N VAL A 63 16.76 11.44 13.18
CA VAL A 63 15.49 11.88 12.58
C VAL A 63 14.31 11.50 13.49
N LEU A 64 14.31 10.30 14.09
CA LEU A 64 13.31 9.89 15.08
C LEU A 64 13.37 10.67 16.40
N LYS A 65 14.54 11.24 16.76
CA LYS A 65 14.66 12.14 17.91
C LYS A 65 14.14 13.55 17.60
N ARG A 66 14.27 14.00 16.35
CA ARG A 66 13.83 15.34 15.91
C ARG A 66 12.32 15.44 15.65
N THR A 67 11.61 14.30 15.60
CA THR A 67 10.14 14.24 15.54
C THR A 67 9.47 14.18 16.91
N ARG A 68 10.22 14.37 18.02
CA ARG A 68 9.63 14.71 19.32
C ARG A 68 9.60 16.23 19.44
N PRO A 69 8.43 16.87 19.56
CA PRO A 69 8.39 18.30 19.83
C PRO A 69 8.92 18.54 21.26
N GLU A 70 10.09 19.16 21.36
CA GLU A 70 10.51 19.89 22.56
C GLU A 70 9.67 21.18 22.60
N GLU A 71 8.94 21.35 23.69
CA GLU A 71 8.39 22.64 24.12
C GLU A 71 9.57 23.57 24.37
N ASP A 72 9.64 24.70 23.66
CA ASP A 72 10.34 25.88 24.15
C ASP A 72 9.67 27.16 23.64
N GLU A 73 9.23 27.95 24.61
CA GLU A 73 8.74 29.32 24.50
C GLU A 73 9.84 30.24 23.93
N HIS A 74 9.52 31.12 22.97
CA HIS A 74 9.89 32.54 23.04
C HIS A 74 9.12 33.44 22.05
N PRO A 75 9.01 34.75 22.36
CA PRO A 75 7.91 35.60 21.90
C PRO A 75 8.28 36.54 20.75
N GLY A 76 7.24 36.94 19.99
CA GLY A 76 7.06 38.35 19.63
C GLY A 76 7.27 38.77 18.16
N SER A 77 6.14 39.14 17.54
CA SER A 77 5.93 40.40 16.80
C SER A 77 6.02 40.43 15.26
N PRO A 78 5.24 41.34 14.62
CA PRO A 78 4.37 40.96 13.50
C PRO A 78 4.51 41.84 12.22
N THR A 79 3.58 41.61 11.29
CA THR A 79 3.02 42.49 10.24
C THR A 79 3.62 42.49 8.83
N GLY A 80 2.75 42.20 7.85
CA GLY A 80 2.44 43.17 6.81
C GLY A 80 2.60 42.73 5.35
N GLY A 81 1.50 42.75 4.59
CA GLY A 81 1.50 43.28 3.22
C GLY A 81 1.09 42.34 2.08
N LEU A 82 -0.18 42.42 1.66
CA LEU A 82 -0.67 41.99 0.34
C LEU A 82 -0.44 43.08 -0.73
N PRO A 83 -0.29 42.68 -2.00
CA PRO A 83 -1.00 43.38 -3.08
C PRO A 83 -1.65 42.44 -4.14
N PRO A 84 -2.47 42.97 -5.06
CA PRO A 84 -3.68 42.29 -5.57
C PRO A 84 -3.59 41.66 -6.97
N VAL A 85 -4.66 40.90 -7.23
CA VAL A 85 -5.09 40.18 -8.44
C VAL A 85 -5.25 41.08 -9.67
N THR A 86 -4.93 40.54 -10.86
CA THR A 86 -5.38 41.05 -12.16
C THR A 86 -6.05 39.92 -12.98
N THR A 87 -7.22 40.22 -13.54
CA THR A 87 -8.06 39.38 -14.43
C THR A 87 -7.99 39.86 -15.89
N MET A 88 -7.98 38.94 -16.87
CA MET A 88 -8.43 39.09 -18.28
C MET A 88 -8.47 37.67 -18.91
N SER A 89 -9.57 37.09 -19.41
CA SER A 89 -10.50 37.41 -20.53
C SER A 89 -10.05 36.92 -21.93
N SER A 90 -10.79 35.92 -22.43
CA SER A 90 -11.29 35.70 -23.82
C SER A 90 -10.32 35.39 -24.99
N HIS A 91 -10.51 34.24 -25.67
CA HIS A 91 -11.04 34.19 -27.07
C HIS A 91 -11.35 32.77 -27.63
N ARG A 92 -12.37 32.76 -28.52
CA ARG A 92 -12.80 31.76 -29.56
C ARG A 92 -11.61 31.22 -30.40
N GLY A 93 -11.62 30.08 -31.10
CA GLY A 93 -12.62 29.09 -31.52
C GLY A 93 -12.01 28.24 -32.70
N SER A 94 -12.75 27.24 -33.21
CA SER A 94 -12.41 26.26 -34.30
C SER A 94 -12.09 24.87 -33.73
N GLY A 95 -12.68 23.74 -34.11
CA GLY A 95 -13.52 23.38 -35.27
C GLY A 95 -13.00 22.09 -35.90
N THR A 96 -13.22 20.92 -35.27
CA THR A 96 -12.87 19.59 -35.81
C THR A 96 -13.91 18.54 -35.44
N THR A 97 -14.17 17.64 -36.38
CA THR A 97 -15.20 16.59 -36.38
C THR A 97 -14.94 15.52 -35.31
N VAL A 98 -15.95 15.21 -34.48
CA VAL A 98 -15.87 14.27 -33.36
C VAL A 98 -16.72 13.04 -33.64
N GLN A 99 -16.13 11.85 -33.50
CA GLN A 99 -16.86 10.58 -33.40
C GLN A 99 -17.10 10.27 -31.92
N ALA A 100 -18.37 10.24 -31.50
CA ALA A 100 -18.75 10.16 -30.09
C ALA A 100 -19.00 8.70 -29.64
N GLY A 101 -18.38 8.30 -28.53
CA GLY A 101 -18.72 7.13 -27.74
C GLY A 101 -18.90 7.52 -26.26
N ARG A 102 -19.89 6.93 -25.58
CA ARG A 102 -20.22 7.20 -24.16
C ARG A 102 -19.57 6.19 -23.22
N ASP A 103 -19.07 6.67 -22.08
CA ASP A 103 -18.63 5.84 -20.94
C ASP A 103 -19.80 5.56 -19.96
N ILE A 104 -19.62 4.57 -19.06
CA ILE A 104 -20.53 3.96 -18.09
C ILE A 104 -21.03 4.97 -17.02
N ARG A 105 -20.49 6.18 -16.96
CA ARG A 105 -21.04 7.32 -16.19
C ARG A 105 -21.73 8.40 -17.04
N GLY A 106 -22.01 8.13 -18.32
CA GLY A 106 -22.69 9.06 -19.23
C GLY A 106 -21.86 10.27 -19.66
N ARG A 107 -20.55 10.29 -19.41
CA ARG A 107 -19.65 11.38 -19.84
C ARG A 107 -19.03 11.09 -21.20
N THR A 108 -18.88 12.14 -21.99
CA THR A 108 -18.22 12.11 -23.30
C THR A 108 -16.74 12.41 -23.10
N VAL A 109 -15.86 11.50 -23.50
CA VAL A 109 -14.40 11.68 -23.40
C VAL A 109 -13.84 11.83 -24.82
N VAL A 110 -13.04 12.88 -25.05
CA VAL A 110 -12.41 13.17 -26.34
C VAL A 110 -10.93 12.82 -26.23
N ASN A 111 -10.48 11.79 -26.95
CA ASN A 111 -9.07 11.43 -27.06
C ASN A 111 -8.46 12.07 -28.32
N THR A 112 -7.52 13.00 -28.15
CA THR A 112 -6.69 13.53 -29.24
C THR A 112 -5.46 12.65 -29.43
N VAL A 113 -5.32 12.06 -30.63
CA VAL A 113 -4.15 11.30 -31.06
C VAL A 113 -3.13 12.25 -31.71
N PRO A 114 -1.88 12.33 -31.23
CA PRO A 114 -0.83 13.07 -31.93
C PRO A 114 -0.27 12.29 -33.12
N PRO A 115 0.18 12.95 -34.20
CA PRO A 115 0.81 12.29 -35.34
C PRO A 115 2.23 11.77 -35.01
N PRO A 116 2.71 10.74 -35.72
CA PRO A 116 4.03 10.13 -35.49
C PRO A 116 5.18 11.07 -35.88
N ARG A 117 6.28 10.99 -35.13
CA ARG A 117 7.55 11.69 -35.41
C ARG A 117 8.46 10.81 -36.27
N ASP A 118 9.03 11.43 -37.30
CA ASP A 118 10.08 10.88 -38.15
C ASP A 118 11.44 10.81 -37.40
N GLU A 119 12.13 9.67 -37.50
CA GLU A 119 13.52 9.47 -37.08
C GLU A 119 14.51 9.90 -38.19
N PRO A 120 15.65 10.54 -37.85
CA PRO A 120 16.77 10.65 -38.77
C PRO A 120 18.03 9.93 -38.27
N GLY A 121 18.51 8.99 -39.09
CA GLY A 121 19.86 9.04 -39.68
C GLY A 121 21.08 8.67 -38.83
N ILE A 122 21.54 7.42 -39.01
CA ILE A 122 22.91 6.98 -38.71
C ILE A 122 23.86 7.41 -39.85
N PRO A 123 25.09 7.89 -39.56
CA PRO A 123 26.19 7.80 -40.52
C PRO A 123 27.30 6.83 -40.08
N ALA A 124 27.92 6.23 -41.10
CA ALA A 124 28.97 5.23 -41.04
C ALA A 124 30.40 5.81 -41.22
N HIS A 125 31.39 4.93 -40.98
CA HIS A 125 32.77 4.86 -41.53
C HIS A 125 33.94 5.60 -40.83
N PRO A 126 35.23 5.18 -41.00
CA PRO A 126 35.81 3.84 -41.29
C PRO A 126 37.17 3.60 -40.53
N PRO A 127 38.25 2.93 -41.06
CA PRO A 127 39.05 1.97 -40.29
C PRO A 127 40.50 2.44 -40.03
N SER A 128 41.27 1.69 -39.24
CA SER A 128 42.73 1.79 -39.26
C SER A 128 43.39 0.49 -38.81
N ASP A 129 44.08 -0.14 -39.77
CA ASP A 129 45.22 -1.02 -39.58
C ASP A 129 46.33 -0.30 -38.78
N ASP A 130 47.11 -1.03 -37.99
CA ASP A 130 48.52 -1.28 -38.32
C ASP A 130 49.23 -2.13 -37.26
N THR A 131 50.13 -2.92 -37.82
CA THR A 131 50.97 -3.98 -37.25
C THR A 131 52.21 -3.50 -36.47
N HIS A 132 52.76 -4.44 -35.69
CA HIS A 132 54.19 -4.80 -35.59
C HIS A 132 55.07 -4.29 -34.41
N PRO A 133 56.22 -4.96 -34.10
CA PRO A 133 56.44 -5.64 -32.81
C PRO A 133 57.71 -5.15 -32.06
N SER A 134 58.04 -5.82 -30.94
CA SER A 134 59.39 -6.32 -30.54
C SER A 134 59.80 -6.04 -29.09
N SER A 135 60.36 -7.09 -28.48
CA SER A 135 61.62 -7.09 -27.71
C SER A 135 61.64 -7.04 -26.16
N THR A 136 62.14 -8.15 -25.59
CA THR A 136 63.12 -8.29 -24.49
C THR A 136 62.83 -7.74 -23.08
N ALA A 137 62.77 -8.62 -22.07
CA ALA A 137 63.91 -9.02 -21.23
C ALA A 137 63.45 -9.66 -19.88
N GLU A 138 63.91 -10.88 -19.60
CA GLU A 138 64.03 -11.47 -18.24
C GLU A 138 65.14 -10.75 -17.43
N PRO A 139 65.15 -10.70 -16.07
CA PRO A 139 65.37 -11.86 -15.16
C PRO A 139 64.79 -11.65 -13.72
N PRO A 140 65.27 -12.32 -12.64
CA PRO A 140 65.38 -13.75 -12.37
C PRO A 140 64.49 -14.20 -11.17
N THR A 141 64.32 -15.52 -11.08
CA THR A 141 63.72 -16.29 -9.99
C THR A 141 64.39 -16.11 -8.62
N MET A 142 63.57 -15.87 -7.58
CA MET A 142 63.93 -16.08 -6.17
C MET A 142 62.87 -17.00 -5.52
N GLY A 143 63.30 -18.19 -5.09
CA GLY A 143 62.45 -19.16 -4.42
C GLY A 143 62.15 -18.77 -2.98
N SER A 144 60.87 -18.83 -2.59
CA SER A 144 60.43 -18.71 -1.20
C SER A 144 59.78 -20.02 -0.73
N HIS A 145 60.38 -20.62 0.29
CA HIS A 145 59.92 -21.81 0.98
C HIS A 145 58.52 -21.61 1.59
N THR A 146 57.56 -22.46 1.20
CA THR A 146 56.27 -22.61 1.88
C THR A 146 56.43 -23.46 3.14
N GLY A 147 56.55 -22.81 4.29
CA GLY A 147 56.42 -23.45 5.60
C GLY A 147 54.94 -23.68 5.93
N SER A 148 54.55 -24.94 6.12
CA SER A 148 53.25 -25.32 6.68
C SER A 148 53.21 -25.02 8.18
N GLY A 149 52.77 -23.82 8.54
CA GLY A 149 52.56 -23.42 9.94
C GLY A 149 51.20 -23.87 10.46
N THR A 150 51.20 -24.80 11.41
CA THR A 150 50.01 -25.14 12.21
C THR A 150 49.80 -24.03 13.25
N THR A 151 48.78 -23.20 13.09
CA THR A 151 48.47 -22.14 14.06
C THR A 151 47.70 -22.74 15.24
N ILE A 152 48.31 -22.80 16.41
CA ILE A 152 47.63 -23.20 17.65
C ILE A 152 47.16 -21.90 18.34
N GLN A 153 45.86 -21.61 18.27
CA GLN A 153 45.26 -20.54 19.07
C GLN A 153 44.73 -21.11 20.39
N ALA A 154 45.29 -20.65 21.50
CA ALA A 154 44.79 -20.96 22.84
C ALA A 154 43.78 -19.89 23.27
N ALA A 155 42.49 -20.22 23.28
CA ALA A 155 41.46 -19.38 23.88
C ALA A 155 41.30 -19.75 25.36
N ARG A 156 41.26 -18.74 26.25
CA ARG A 156 40.94 -18.91 27.67
C ARG A 156 39.43 -18.86 27.86
N ASP A 157 38.87 -19.89 28.49
CA ASP A 157 37.49 -19.86 29.01
C ASP A 157 37.38 -18.80 30.13
N ILE A 158 36.19 -18.22 30.28
CA ILE A 158 35.77 -17.28 31.34
C ILE A 158 36.06 -17.82 32.76
N ARG A 159 36.24 -19.14 32.95
CA ARG A 159 36.67 -19.77 34.22
C ARG A 159 38.17 -20.07 34.33
N GLY A 160 39.00 -19.53 33.45
CA GLY A 160 40.47 -19.68 33.51
C GLY A 160 41.01 -21.05 33.06
N GLY A 161 40.14 -21.98 32.65
CA GLY A 161 40.54 -23.25 32.05
C GLY A 161 40.93 -23.07 30.58
N VAL A 162 42.13 -23.52 30.20
CA VAL A 162 42.54 -23.55 28.79
C VAL A 162 41.93 -24.80 28.15
N ARG A 163 40.82 -24.63 27.40
CA ARG A 163 40.34 -25.69 26.50
C ARG A 163 41.05 -25.54 25.17
N VAL A 164 42.02 -26.42 24.91
CA VAL A 164 42.65 -26.53 23.60
C VAL A 164 41.67 -27.24 22.67
N GLY A 165 40.77 -26.47 22.06
CA GLY A 165 39.95 -26.96 20.96
C GLY A 165 40.85 -27.22 19.76
N VAL A 166 41.18 -28.49 19.49
CA VAL A 166 41.86 -28.86 18.25
C VAL A 166 40.82 -28.75 17.14
N PHE A 167 40.63 -27.53 16.63
CA PHE A 167 39.93 -27.34 15.37
C PHE A 167 40.84 -27.90 14.29
N ARG A 168 40.54 -29.13 13.83
CA ARG A 168 41.15 -29.64 12.61
C ARG A 168 40.72 -28.72 11.48
N SER A 169 41.58 -27.76 11.15
CA SER A 169 41.46 -26.97 9.93
C SER A 169 41.62 -27.94 8.77
N ILE A 170 40.52 -28.44 8.22
CA ILE A 170 40.56 -29.18 6.97
C ILE A 170 41.07 -28.18 5.92
N PRO A 171 42.23 -28.41 5.29
CA PRO A 171 42.76 -27.50 4.28
C PRO A 171 41.89 -27.59 3.03
N LEU A 172 40.82 -26.79 2.99
CA LEU A 172 40.00 -26.66 1.80
C LEU A 172 40.77 -25.85 0.74
N PRO A 173 40.80 -26.31 -0.53
CA PRO A 173 41.32 -25.52 -1.65
C PRO A 173 40.68 -24.12 -1.68
N ARG A 174 41.46 -23.10 -2.08
CA ARG A 174 40.98 -21.70 -2.12
C ARG A 174 39.67 -21.56 -2.89
N SER A 175 39.52 -22.28 -4.00
CA SER A 175 38.29 -22.31 -4.81
C SER A 175 37.07 -22.79 -4.03
N VAL A 176 37.21 -23.85 -3.23
CA VAL A 176 36.13 -24.40 -2.39
C VAL A 176 35.77 -23.42 -1.28
N ARG A 177 36.76 -22.78 -0.65
CA ARG A 177 36.52 -21.77 0.40
C ARG A 177 35.75 -20.57 -0.15
N VAL A 178 36.17 -20.05 -1.31
CA VAL A 178 35.49 -18.92 -1.98
C VAL A 178 34.05 -19.32 -2.35
N ALA A 179 33.84 -20.52 -2.88
CA ALA A 179 32.50 -21.00 -3.22
C ALA A 179 31.58 -21.09 -1.99
N ILE A 180 32.09 -21.58 -0.84
CA ILE A 180 31.32 -21.65 0.41
C ILE A 180 30.97 -20.23 0.90
N ILE A 181 31.93 -19.30 0.91
CA ILE A 181 31.68 -17.91 1.34
C ILE A 181 30.62 -17.25 0.45
N ILE A 182 30.77 -17.34 -0.87
CA ILE A 182 29.78 -16.79 -1.82
C ILE A 182 28.40 -17.39 -1.56
N THR A 183 28.31 -18.70 -1.36
CA THR A 183 27.04 -19.39 -1.08
C THR A 183 26.40 -18.89 0.21
N VAL A 184 27.17 -18.71 1.29
CA VAL A 184 26.67 -18.19 2.57
C VAL A 184 26.21 -16.74 2.44
N VAL A 185 26.98 -15.89 1.74
CA VAL A 185 26.61 -14.49 1.50
C VAL A 185 25.33 -14.40 0.67
N VAL A 186 25.23 -15.16 -0.42
CA VAL A 186 24.01 -15.21 -1.25
C VAL A 186 22.81 -15.72 -0.45
N ALA A 187 22.98 -16.75 0.39
CA ALA A 187 21.92 -17.26 1.24
C ALA A 187 21.48 -16.23 2.30
N LEU A 188 22.41 -15.48 2.90
CA LEU A 188 22.09 -14.42 3.87
C LEU A 188 21.41 -13.24 3.21
N VAL A 189 21.95 -12.73 2.10
CA VAL A 189 21.34 -11.63 1.33
C VAL A 189 19.96 -12.04 0.84
N GLY A 190 19.82 -13.23 0.26
CA GLY A 190 18.53 -13.78 -0.15
C GLY A 190 17.56 -13.94 1.02
N GLY A 191 18.04 -14.38 2.18
CA GLY A 191 17.25 -14.49 3.41
C GLY A 191 16.79 -13.14 3.95
N VAL A 192 17.67 -12.13 3.99
CA VAL A 192 17.35 -10.76 4.41
C VAL A 192 16.38 -10.11 3.44
N VAL A 193 16.63 -10.20 2.13
CA VAL A 193 15.72 -9.67 1.10
C VAL A 193 14.35 -10.32 1.23
N THR A 194 14.28 -11.65 1.40
CA THR A 194 13.01 -12.36 1.57
C THR A 194 12.29 -11.94 2.86
N ALA A 195 13.02 -11.76 3.97
CA ALA A 195 12.44 -11.31 5.24
C ALA A 195 11.92 -9.86 5.13
N VAL A 196 12.66 -8.97 4.50
CA VAL A 196 12.23 -7.58 4.24
C VAL A 196 11.00 -7.57 3.34
N VAL A 197 11.02 -8.30 2.23
CA VAL A 197 9.89 -8.34 1.29
C VAL A 197 8.64 -8.95 1.93
N LYS A 198 8.77 -9.99 2.75
CA LYS A 198 7.61 -10.66 3.34
C LYS A 198 7.10 -10.03 4.64
N TRP A 199 7.96 -9.39 5.43
CA TRP A 199 7.58 -8.90 6.76
C TRP A 199 7.58 -7.39 6.87
N VAL A 200 8.45 -6.70 6.13
CA VAL A 200 8.61 -5.26 6.21
C VAL A 200 7.72 -4.61 5.15
N LEU A 201 7.85 -4.96 3.86
CA LEU A 201 7.11 -4.32 2.77
C LEU A 201 5.57 -4.31 2.91
N PRO A 202 4.88 -5.36 3.41
CA PRO A 202 3.43 -5.31 3.55
C PRO A 202 2.93 -4.22 4.49
N GLU A 203 3.73 -3.83 5.50
CA GLU A 203 3.39 -2.72 6.39
C GLU A 203 3.45 -1.35 5.66
N PHE A 204 4.11 -1.27 4.51
CA PHE A 204 4.27 -0.05 3.71
C PHE A 204 3.29 0.06 2.55
N ASP A 205 2.39 -0.91 2.37
CA ASP A 205 1.47 -0.96 1.24
C ASP A 205 0.06 -1.37 1.67
N PRO A 206 -0.55 -0.62 2.62
CA PRO A 206 -1.87 -0.94 3.14
C PRO A 206 -2.91 -0.86 2.02
N THR A 207 -3.88 -1.78 2.04
CA THR A 207 -4.98 -1.78 1.06
C THR A 207 -5.81 -0.50 1.21
N TYR A 208 -6.05 -0.08 2.46
CA TYR A 208 -6.79 1.11 2.82
C TYR A 208 -6.03 1.92 3.87
N LYS A 209 -6.02 3.25 3.70
CA LYS A 209 -5.57 4.20 4.72
C LYS A 209 -6.78 5.01 5.17
N THR A 210 -7.26 4.76 6.39
CA THR A 210 -8.43 5.44 6.93
C THR A 210 -8.05 6.23 8.17
N GLU A 211 -8.27 7.54 8.13
CA GLU A 211 -8.17 8.39 9.31
C GLU A 211 -9.56 8.73 9.83
N PHE A 212 -9.77 8.52 11.12
CA PHE A 212 -10.95 9.00 11.80
C PHE A 212 -10.67 10.37 12.39
N LEU A 213 -11.44 11.37 11.96
CA LEU A 213 -11.42 12.73 12.48
C LEU A 213 -12.66 12.94 13.35
N ILE A 214 -12.49 13.01 14.68
CA ILE A 214 -13.60 13.06 15.64
C ILE A 214 -13.71 14.43 16.35
N ASP A 215 -14.94 14.93 16.44
CA ASP A 215 -15.31 16.13 17.17
C ASP A 215 -15.31 15.91 18.69
N LEU A 216 -14.30 16.47 19.35
CA LEU A 216 -14.19 16.53 20.82
C LEU A 216 -14.35 17.95 21.36
N SER A 217 -15.04 18.83 20.63
CA SER A 217 -15.39 20.15 21.14
C SER A 217 -16.35 20.07 22.34
N ALA A 218 -16.22 21.01 23.26
CA ALA A 218 -17.11 21.17 24.40
C ALA A 218 -18.32 22.09 24.08
N ALA A 219 -18.41 22.62 22.86
CA ALA A 219 -19.46 23.56 22.44
C ALA A 219 -20.87 22.96 22.65
N ASP A 220 -21.57 23.47 23.67
CA ASP A 220 -22.96 23.14 24.06
C ASP A 220 -23.31 21.65 24.17
N ALA A 221 -22.29 20.82 24.34
CA ALA A 221 -22.44 19.38 24.27
C ALA A 221 -22.69 18.77 25.63
N ASP A 222 -23.77 18.01 25.74
CA ASP A 222 -23.93 17.05 26.83
C ASP A 222 -22.77 16.03 26.76
N PRO A 223 -21.98 15.86 27.86
CA PRO A 223 -20.86 14.91 27.91
C PRO A 223 -21.24 13.49 27.49
N SER A 224 -22.50 13.07 27.72
CA SER A 224 -22.99 11.77 27.30
C SER A 224 -22.98 11.59 25.78
N VAL A 225 -23.26 12.66 25.01
CA VAL A 225 -23.27 12.64 23.54
C VAL A 225 -21.85 12.42 22.99
N VAL A 226 -20.85 13.02 23.64
CA VAL A 226 -19.44 12.79 23.28
C VAL A 226 -19.06 11.34 23.55
N ALA A 227 -19.43 10.81 24.71
CA ALA A 227 -19.16 9.42 25.08
C ALA A 227 -19.82 8.43 24.10
N GLU A 228 -21.09 8.65 23.75
CA GLU A 228 -21.81 7.85 22.74
C GLU A 228 -21.09 7.85 21.38
N SER A 229 -20.57 9.01 20.94
CA SER A 229 -19.81 9.11 19.69
C SER A 229 -18.49 8.34 19.74
N ARG A 230 -17.77 8.41 20.87
CA ARG A 230 -16.55 7.65 21.09
C ARG A 230 -16.82 6.15 21.09
N ASP A 231 -17.83 5.70 21.84
CA ASP A 231 -18.18 4.29 21.94
C ASP A 231 -18.61 3.70 20.59
N SER A 232 -19.37 4.46 19.80
CA SER A 232 -19.79 4.05 18.45
C SER A 232 -18.58 3.90 17.51
N LEU A 233 -17.64 4.85 17.58
CA LEU A 233 -16.40 4.80 16.82
C LEU A 233 -15.51 3.62 17.24
N LEU A 234 -15.35 3.38 18.54
CA LEU A 234 -14.57 2.26 19.07
C LEU A 234 -15.09 0.92 18.58
N LYS A 235 -16.41 0.73 18.57
CA LYS A 235 -17.04 -0.50 18.04
C LYS A 235 -16.77 -0.66 16.55
N ALA A 236 -16.89 0.41 15.76
CA ALA A 236 -16.63 0.36 14.32
C ALA A 236 -15.16 0.06 14.01
N ILE A 237 -14.21 0.68 14.73
CA ILE A 237 -12.77 0.43 14.61
C ILE A 237 -12.43 -1.02 14.97
N GLY A 238 -13.10 -1.59 15.97
CA GLY A 238 -12.92 -2.98 16.40
C GLY A 238 -13.14 -4.01 15.29
N ASN A 239 -13.93 -3.64 14.27
CA ASN A 239 -14.32 -4.51 13.16
C ASN A 239 -13.51 -4.26 11.85
N THR A 240 -12.55 -3.33 11.85
CA THR A 240 -11.74 -3.00 10.66
C THR A 240 -10.92 -4.19 10.15
N GLY A 241 -10.42 -4.14 8.91
CA GLY A 241 -9.53 -5.17 8.37
C GLY A 241 -8.21 -5.22 9.14
N ASP A 242 -7.58 -6.39 9.23
CA ASP A 242 -6.29 -6.55 9.95
C ASP A 242 -5.12 -5.86 9.23
N ASP A 243 -5.28 -5.64 7.91
CA ASP A 243 -4.29 -5.00 7.03
C ASP A 243 -4.62 -3.52 6.75
N ASP A 244 -5.61 -2.96 7.45
CA ASP A 244 -5.97 -1.55 7.30
C ASP A 244 -5.03 -0.66 8.12
N ALA A 245 -4.47 0.34 7.46
CA ALA A 245 -3.76 1.41 8.16
C ALA A 245 -4.80 2.40 8.70
N VAL A 246 -5.01 2.38 10.01
CA VAL A 246 -5.95 3.28 10.68
C VAL A 246 -5.20 4.34 11.47
N ALA A 247 -5.71 5.58 11.40
CA ALA A 247 -5.24 6.73 12.16
C ALA A 247 -6.41 7.39 12.89
N LEU A 248 -6.08 8.21 13.88
CA LEU A 248 -7.05 8.96 14.66
C LEU A 248 -6.54 10.35 14.93
N ARG A 249 -7.38 11.33 14.58
CA ARG A 249 -7.21 12.73 14.91
C ARG A 249 -8.48 13.27 15.55
N THR A 250 -8.29 14.22 16.45
CA THR A 250 -9.38 14.93 17.09
C THR A 250 -9.33 16.40 16.73
N PHE A 251 -10.49 17.04 16.74
CA PHE A 251 -10.59 18.49 16.67
C PHE A 251 -11.52 18.99 17.78
N GLY A 252 -11.29 20.22 18.21
CA GLY A 252 -11.86 20.79 19.42
C GLY A 252 -10.79 21.56 20.19
N GLY A 253 -11.07 22.79 20.58
CA GLY A 253 -10.12 23.59 21.35
C GLY A 253 -10.31 25.09 21.18
N GLN A 254 -9.34 25.89 21.61
CA GLN A 254 -9.41 27.33 21.46
C GLN A 254 -9.16 27.74 20.00
N CYS A 255 -9.95 28.69 19.49
CA CYS A 255 -9.70 29.25 18.16
C CYS A 255 -8.32 29.93 18.09
N GLY A 256 -7.64 29.78 16.96
CA GLY A 256 -6.35 30.42 16.70
C GLY A 256 -5.14 29.83 17.43
N THR A 257 -5.29 28.68 18.11
CA THR A 257 -4.16 27.94 18.70
C THR A 257 -3.85 26.68 17.91
N ASP A 258 -2.58 26.26 17.92
CA ASP A 258 -2.16 25.02 17.25
C ASP A 258 -2.73 23.76 17.93
N GLY A 259 -3.10 23.87 19.21
CA GLY A 259 -3.66 22.78 20.02
C GLY A 259 -5.16 22.50 19.81
N ASN A 260 -5.80 23.09 18.80
CA ASN A 260 -7.21 22.87 18.51
C ASN A 260 -7.48 21.64 17.62
N THR A 261 -6.42 20.95 17.20
CA THR A 261 -6.46 19.60 16.63
C THR A 261 -5.33 18.78 17.22
N SER A 262 -5.50 17.46 17.30
CA SER A 262 -4.45 16.59 17.80
C SER A 262 -4.48 15.25 17.08
N GLN A 263 -3.34 14.88 16.48
CA GLN A 263 -3.14 13.52 15.99
C GLN A 263 -2.84 12.62 17.18
N LEU A 264 -3.81 11.79 17.54
CA LEU A 264 -3.70 10.90 18.69
C LEU A 264 -3.04 9.58 18.34
N VAL A 265 -3.28 9.09 17.12
CA VAL A 265 -2.64 7.89 16.60
C VAL A 265 -2.33 8.07 15.12
N THR A 266 -1.07 7.87 14.75
CA THR A 266 -0.60 7.89 13.35
C THR A 266 -1.08 6.65 12.59
N PHE A 267 -1.05 6.70 11.25
CA PHE A 267 -1.34 5.54 10.42
C PHE A 267 -0.51 4.31 10.81
N GLY A 268 -1.18 3.18 10.98
CA GLY A 268 -0.53 1.89 11.16
C GLY A 268 -1.53 0.74 11.17
N THR A 269 -1.06 -0.43 10.73
CA THR A 269 -1.82 -1.68 10.76
C THR A 269 -1.86 -2.25 12.17
N GLY A 270 -3.01 -2.75 12.63
CA GLY A 270 -3.14 -3.34 13.95
C GLY A 270 -3.14 -2.33 15.12
N ASN A 271 -3.36 -1.05 14.85
CA ASN A 271 -3.41 0.01 15.86
C ASN A 271 -4.71 0.04 16.69
N ARG A 272 -5.61 -0.94 16.56
CA ARG A 272 -6.95 -0.91 17.19
C ARG A 272 -6.91 -0.65 18.70
N ASP A 273 -6.01 -1.33 19.42
CA ASP A 273 -5.87 -1.16 20.88
C ASP A 273 -5.37 0.25 21.26
N ASP A 274 -4.50 0.83 20.44
CA ASP A 274 -3.92 2.15 20.68
C ASP A 274 -4.93 3.25 20.35
N LEU A 275 -5.72 3.10 19.27
CA LEU A 275 -6.88 3.95 19.00
C LEU A 275 -7.87 3.88 20.17
N GLY A 276 -8.11 2.67 20.69
CA GLY A 276 -8.96 2.43 21.86
C GLY A 276 -8.60 3.29 23.07
N LYS A 277 -7.34 3.21 23.47
CA LYS A 277 -6.80 3.98 24.61
C LYS A 277 -6.79 5.47 24.33
N ALA A 278 -6.41 5.86 23.13
CA ALA A 278 -6.26 7.27 22.77
C ALA A 278 -7.61 8.00 22.73
N ILE A 279 -8.65 7.39 22.13
CA ILE A 279 -10.02 7.93 22.14
C ILE A 279 -10.54 8.09 23.57
N GLY A 280 -10.34 7.08 24.42
CA GLY A 280 -10.81 7.11 25.80
C GLY A 280 -10.16 8.20 26.65
N GLY A 281 -8.87 8.45 26.43
CA GLY A 281 -8.08 9.45 27.18
C GLY A 281 -8.12 10.87 26.61
N ALA A 282 -8.66 11.08 25.41
CA ALA A 282 -8.66 12.38 24.77
C ALA A 282 -9.51 13.40 25.56
N PRO A 283 -9.02 14.63 25.77
CA PRO A 283 -9.81 15.66 26.45
C PRO A 283 -10.94 16.17 25.55
N VAL A 284 -12.04 16.62 26.17
CA VAL A 284 -13.15 17.31 25.49
C VAL A 284 -13.06 18.78 25.85
N THR A 285 -12.73 19.64 24.88
CA THR A 285 -12.43 21.05 25.18
C THR A 285 -12.81 21.99 24.05
N GLY A 286 -13.08 23.25 24.43
CA GLY A 286 -13.14 24.38 23.50
C GLY A 286 -14.23 24.31 22.43
N ALA A 287 -14.00 25.05 21.35
CA ALA A 287 -14.90 25.26 20.23
C ALA A 287 -14.67 24.23 19.12
N ALA A 288 -15.67 24.03 18.25
CA ALA A 288 -15.61 23.09 17.13
C ALA A 288 -14.76 23.65 15.98
N THR A 289 -13.54 23.14 15.84
CA THR A 289 -12.53 23.55 14.84
C THR A 289 -12.48 22.60 13.64
N LEU A 290 -13.65 22.24 13.11
CA LEU A 290 -13.85 21.25 12.05
C LEU A 290 -12.99 21.51 10.81
N VAL A 291 -12.91 22.74 10.34
CA VAL A 291 -12.15 23.13 9.14
C VAL A 291 -10.67 22.86 9.34
N ARG A 292 -10.13 23.31 10.47
CA ARG A 292 -8.72 23.08 10.83
C ARG A 292 -8.44 21.58 10.95
N GLY A 293 -9.35 20.84 11.57
CA GLY A 293 -9.31 19.38 11.66
C GLY A 293 -9.20 18.70 10.30
N LEU A 294 -9.99 19.14 9.32
CA LEU A 294 -9.97 18.57 7.96
C LEU A 294 -8.67 18.85 7.22
N ILE A 295 -8.14 20.08 7.33
CA ILE A 295 -6.89 20.47 6.69
C ILE A 295 -5.73 19.63 7.25
N GLU A 296 -5.66 19.53 8.57
CA GLU A 296 -4.59 18.79 9.25
C GLU A 296 -4.70 17.28 9.04
N ALA A 297 -5.93 16.72 9.00
CA ALA A 297 -6.14 15.32 8.60
C ALA A 297 -5.68 15.09 7.15
N ALA A 298 -5.97 16.00 6.22
CA ALA A 298 -5.47 15.89 4.84
C ALA A 298 -3.93 15.93 4.76
N GLU A 299 -3.28 16.71 5.64
CA GLU A 299 -1.83 16.80 5.74
C GLU A 299 -1.19 15.50 6.26
N ASP A 300 -1.88 14.75 7.13
CA ASP A 300 -1.41 13.46 7.65
C ASP A 300 -1.20 12.40 6.54
N PHE A 301 -1.85 12.59 5.39
CA PHE A 301 -1.64 11.75 4.21
C PHE A 301 -0.40 12.12 3.39
N SER A 302 0.28 13.25 3.65
CA SER A 302 1.32 13.83 2.78
C SER A 302 2.77 13.70 3.25
N GLY A 303 3.04 12.92 4.31
CA GLY A 303 4.38 12.75 4.87
C GLY A 303 5.43 12.13 3.92
N PRO A 304 6.74 12.32 4.15
CA PRO A 304 7.82 11.84 3.26
C PRO A 304 7.89 10.31 3.08
N PHE A 305 7.08 9.55 3.83
CA PHE A 305 6.92 8.10 3.71
C PHE A 305 5.45 7.68 3.53
N SER A 306 4.54 8.61 3.28
CA SER A 306 3.14 8.32 3.02
C SER A 306 3.01 7.78 1.60
N ARG A 307 3.19 6.48 1.42
CA ARG A 307 2.80 5.84 0.17
C ARG A 307 1.27 5.80 0.06
N ASP A 308 0.83 5.85 -1.18
CA ASP A 308 -0.56 5.71 -1.60
C ASP A 308 -1.10 4.37 -1.09
N ALA A 309 -2.30 4.37 -0.49
CA ALA A 309 -3.01 3.11 -0.31
C ALA A 309 -3.28 2.48 -1.69
N LYS A 310 -3.22 1.14 -1.80
CA LYS A 310 -3.50 0.45 -3.07
C LYS A 310 -4.88 0.79 -3.63
N GLN A 311 -5.85 0.96 -2.73
CA GLN A 311 -7.23 1.20 -3.12
C GLN A 311 -7.66 2.61 -2.78
N VAL A 312 -7.78 2.95 -1.49
CA VAL A 312 -8.35 4.25 -1.08
C VAL A 312 -7.69 4.84 0.16
N ASN A 313 -7.36 6.13 0.06
CA ASN A 313 -7.10 7.02 1.19
C ASN A 313 -8.42 7.66 1.60
N ARG A 314 -8.80 7.60 2.87
CA ARG A 314 -10.12 8.04 3.36
C ARG A 314 -10.00 8.81 4.66
N ILE A 315 -10.74 9.91 4.77
CA ILE A 315 -10.98 10.62 6.02
C ILE A 315 -12.45 10.44 6.38
N VAL A 316 -12.71 9.78 7.52
CA VAL A 316 -14.06 9.63 8.09
C VAL A 316 -14.22 10.66 9.20
N VAL A 317 -15.07 11.65 8.93
CA VAL A 317 -15.31 12.79 9.80
C VAL A 317 -16.55 12.52 10.63
N VAL A 318 -16.41 12.46 11.95
CA VAL A 318 -17.52 12.28 12.89
C VAL A 318 -17.69 13.58 13.65
N THR A 319 -18.79 14.28 13.39
CA THR A 319 -19.00 15.62 13.93
C THR A 319 -20.36 15.79 14.59
N ARG A 320 -20.39 16.57 15.68
CA ARG A 320 -21.62 16.99 16.38
C ARG A 320 -21.97 18.45 16.05
N ASN A 321 -21.13 19.09 15.24
CA ASN A 321 -21.30 20.46 14.76
C ASN A 321 -21.12 20.47 13.23
N GLY A 322 -21.98 21.21 12.52
CA GLY A 322 -21.88 21.33 11.06
C GLY A 322 -21.22 22.63 10.62
N VAL A 323 -20.93 23.52 11.58
CA VAL A 323 -20.32 24.83 11.39
C VAL A 323 -19.03 24.86 12.18
N ASP A 324 -17.97 25.41 11.57
CA ASP A 324 -16.74 25.70 12.29
C ASP A 324 -16.94 26.96 13.13
N ALA A 325 -16.56 26.89 14.40
CA ALA A 325 -16.77 27.98 15.35
C ALA A 325 -15.75 29.11 15.21
N CYS A 326 -14.64 28.85 14.50
CA CYS A 326 -13.51 29.77 14.36
C CYS A 326 -13.42 30.40 12.97
N ASP A 327 -13.98 29.78 11.94
CA ASP A 327 -13.95 30.25 10.55
C ASP A 327 -15.31 30.03 9.86
N ASP A 328 -15.92 31.11 9.37
CA ASP A 328 -17.18 31.08 8.63
C ASP A 328 -17.00 31.16 7.10
N ASP A 329 -15.77 31.34 6.59
CA ASP A 329 -15.49 31.43 5.15
C ASP A 329 -15.35 30.04 4.51
N ALA A 330 -16.49 29.41 4.22
CA ALA A 330 -16.56 28.14 3.50
C ALA A 330 -15.81 28.14 2.14
N GLY A 331 -15.62 29.31 1.51
CA GLY A 331 -14.90 29.44 0.26
C GLY A 331 -13.38 29.31 0.45
N TYR A 332 -12.84 29.87 1.54
CA TYR A 332 -11.45 29.67 1.94
C TYR A 332 -11.17 28.19 2.24
N VAL A 333 -12.02 27.57 3.06
CA VAL A 333 -11.94 26.14 3.41
C VAL A 333 -11.85 25.25 2.18
N GLN A 334 -12.75 25.46 1.22
CA GLN A 334 -12.77 24.65 0.00
C GLN A 334 -11.47 24.76 -0.80
N ARG A 335 -10.94 25.98 -0.93
CA ARG A 335 -9.68 26.22 -1.66
C ARG A 335 -8.53 25.55 -0.92
N GLU A 336 -8.45 25.69 0.40
CA GLU A 336 -7.35 25.14 1.18
C GLU A 336 -7.37 23.62 1.17
N ILE A 337 -8.52 22.98 1.41
CA ILE A 337 -8.66 21.52 1.30
C ILE A 337 -8.24 21.05 -0.10
N ARG A 338 -8.73 21.69 -1.16
CA ARG A 338 -8.37 21.30 -2.54
C ARG A 338 -6.88 21.49 -2.82
N ASN A 339 -6.28 22.60 -2.39
CA ASN A 339 -4.88 22.89 -2.61
C ASN A 339 -3.98 21.89 -1.88
N ARG A 340 -4.30 21.57 -0.62
CA ARG A 340 -3.55 20.59 0.19
C ARG A 340 -3.66 19.18 -0.39
N LEU A 341 -4.86 18.75 -0.77
CA LEU A 341 -5.05 17.45 -1.44
C LEU A 341 -4.37 17.39 -2.81
N ALA A 342 -4.42 18.46 -3.59
CA ALA A 342 -3.69 18.52 -4.86
C ALA A 342 -2.17 18.46 -4.65
N SER A 343 -1.66 19.10 -3.59
CA SER A 343 -0.24 19.09 -3.25
C SER A 343 0.27 17.73 -2.74
N SER A 344 -0.59 16.93 -2.11
CA SER A 344 -0.23 15.59 -1.67
C SER A 344 -0.18 14.58 -2.83
N GLY A 345 -0.80 14.90 -3.97
CA GLY A 345 -0.91 13.97 -5.11
C GLY A 345 -1.86 12.80 -4.84
N LEU A 346 -2.54 12.79 -3.70
CA LEU A 346 -3.38 11.67 -3.26
C LEU A 346 -4.86 11.94 -3.50
N ALA A 347 -5.54 10.95 -4.05
CA ALA A 347 -7.00 10.93 -4.05
C ALA A 347 -7.49 10.53 -2.64
N VAL A 348 -7.88 11.51 -1.83
CA VAL A 348 -8.49 11.30 -0.51
C VAL A 348 -10.01 11.39 -0.63
N GLU A 349 -10.69 10.35 -0.16
CA GLU A 349 -12.15 10.28 -0.08
C GLU A 349 -12.62 10.78 1.29
N PHE A 350 -13.44 11.83 1.32
CA PHE A 350 -14.10 12.28 2.54
C PHE A 350 -15.43 11.56 2.74
N ARG A 351 -15.69 11.17 3.99
CA ARG A 351 -16.96 10.59 4.45
C ARG A 351 -17.39 11.35 5.70
N PHE A 352 -18.48 12.10 5.61
CA PHE A 352 -19.00 12.89 6.73
C PHE A 352 -20.13 12.14 7.43
N VAL A 353 -20.06 12.09 8.76
CA VAL A 353 -21.10 11.53 9.64
C VAL A 353 -21.47 12.59 10.66
N GLY A 354 -22.69 13.12 10.55
CA GLY A 354 -23.23 14.13 11.45
C GLY A 354 -24.05 13.48 12.56
N TYR A 355 -23.66 13.65 13.82
CA TYR A 355 -24.35 13.07 14.97
C TYR A 355 -25.19 14.11 15.71
N ARG A 356 -26.51 13.90 15.79
CA ARG A 356 -27.48 14.75 16.49
C ARG A 356 -27.42 16.24 16.08
N LEU A 357 -27.15 16.51 14.81
CA LEU A 357 -27.06 17.87 14.28
C LEU A 357 -28.41 18.60 14.27
N GLY A 358 -28.40 19.90 14.56
CA GLY A 358 -29.51 20.81 14.27
C GLY A 358 -29.62 21.13 12.76
N ASP A 359 -30.73 21.69 12.31
CA ASP A 359 -30.97 21.90 10.86
C ASP A 359 -29.97 22.87 10.19
N LYS A 360 -29.51 23.88 10.93
CA LYS A 360 -28.45 24.79 10.49
C LYS A 360 -27.12 24.05 10.28
N ASP A 361 -26.79 23.15 11.20
CA ASP A 361 -25.59 22.33 11.13
C ASP A 361 -25.66 21.33 9.99
N LYS A 362 -26.79 20.63 9.79
CA LYS A 362 -27.00 19.72 8.65
C LYS A 362 -26.74 20.42 7.32
N SER A 363 -27.36 21.59 7.12
CA SER A 363 -27.21 22.37 5.89
C SER A 363 -25.77 22.86 5.66
N SER A 364 -25.02 23.08 6.73
CA SER A 364 -23.62 23.52 6.65
C SER A 364 -22.69 22.35 6.38
N LEU A 365 -22.93 21.19 7.01
CA LEU A 365 -22.20 19.97 6.75
C LEU A 365 -22.41 19.47 5.31
N ASP A 366 -23.63 19.56 4.77
CA ASP A 366 -23.92 19.22 3.36
C ASP A 366 -23.12 20.09 2.38
N ARG A 367 -23.03 21.39 2.66
CA ARG A 367 -22.22 22.33 1.85
C ARG A 367 -20.74 22.00 1.95
N LEU A 368 -20.25 21.71 3.15
CA LEU A 368 -18.85 21.33 3.38
C LEU A 368 -18.50 20.03 2.64
N ALA A 369 -19.36 19.00 2.74
CA ALA A 369 -19.19 17.74 2.03
C ALA A 369 -19.18 17.94 0.51
N SER A 370 -20.11 18.73 -0.02
CA SER A 370 -20.15 19.09 -1.43
C SER A 370 -18.88 19.82 -1.88
N SER A 371 -18.38 20.75 -1.05
CA SER A 371 -17.14 21.49 -1.31
C SER A 371 -15.91 20.59 -1.38
N ALA A 372 -15.85 19.57 -0.53
CA ALA A 372 -14.82 18.53 -0.53
C ALA A 372 -15.03 17.44 -1.61
N SER A 373 -16.05 17.57 -2.47
CA SER A 373 -16.46 16.53 -3.45
C SER A 373 -16.74 15.17 -2.80
N ALA A 374 -17.23 15.19 -1.57
CA ALA A 374 -17.60 14.01 -0.80
C ALA A 374 -19.00 13.50 -1.16
N ALA A 375 -19.30 12.27 -0.76
CA ALA A 375 -20.69 11.80 -0.74
C ALA A 375 -21.53 12.62 0.27
N PRO A 376 -22.86 12.69 0.09
CA PRO A 376 -23.73 13.33 1.07
C PRO A 376 -23.47 12.82 2.50
N PRO A 377 -23.44 13.69 3.52
CA PRO A 377 -23.26 13.30 4.90
C PRO A 377 -24.29 12.26 5.35
N VAL A 378 -23.84 11.30 6.16
CA VAL A 378 -24.74 10.39 6.87
C VAL A 378 -25.16 11.07 8.17
N LEU A 379 -26.42 11.44 8.27
CA LEU A 379 -26.97 12.10 9.46
C LEU A 379 -27.61 11.07 10.39
N THR A 380 -27.17 11.04 11.64
CA THR A 380 -27.59 10.06 12.65
C THR A 380 -28.15 10.76 13.89
N ARG A 381 -29.16 10.13 14.51
CA ARG A 381 -29.95 10.72 15.61
C ARG A 381 -29.66 10.07 16.95
N ASP A 382 -29.21 8.83 16.93
CA ASP A 382 -28.93 8.04 18.11
C ASP A 382 -27.65 7.20 17.95
N PRO A 383 -27.12 6.63 19.06
CA PRO A 383 -25.88 5.88 19.03
C PRO A 383 -25.94 4.64 18.13
N ALA A 384 -27.12 4.02 17.96
CA ALA A 384 -27.27 2.83 17.13
C ALA A 384 -27.15 3.20 15.64
N GLU A 385 -27.79 4.29 15.22
CA GLU A 385 -27.63 4.84 13.87
C GLU A 385 -26.19 5.28 13.60
N LEU A 386 -25.53 5.94 14.57
CA LEU A 386 -24.13 6.35 14.45
C LEU A 386 -23.20 5.13 14.30
N GLN A 387 -23.36 4.13 15.16
CA GLN A 387 -22.59 2.90 15.09
C GLN A 387 -22.79 2.19 13.74
N ALA A 388 -24.04 2.09 13.26
CA ALA A 388 -24.33 1.48 11.96
C ALA A 388 -23.72 2.26 10.78
N ALA A 389 -23.72 3.59 10.84
CA ALA A 389 -23.09 4.43 9.83
C ALA A 389 -21.56 4.24 9.79
N LEU A 390 -20.92 4.23 10.96
CA LEU A 390 -19.47 4.04 11.07
C LEU A 390 -19.06 2.62 10.66
N ASP A 391 -19.81 1.60 11.09
CA ASP A 391 -19.57 0.21 10.68
C ASP A 391 -19.76 0.03 9.17
N TRP A 392 -20.78 0.65 8.59
CA TRP A 392 -20.98 0.67 7.16
C TRP A 392 -19.77 1.24 6.41
N ILE A 393 -19.33 2.44 6.80
CA ILE A 393 -18.23 3.15 6.13
C ILE A 393 -16.90 2.41 6.32
N ALA A 394 -16.60 1.94 7.54
CA ALA A 394 -15.30 1.36 7.85
C ALA A 394 -15.18 -0.11 7.43
N ASN A 395 -16.27 -0.87 7.44
CA ASN A 395 -16.23 -2.33 7.36
C ASN A 395 -17.03 -2.88 6.18
N VAL A 396 -18.26 -2.43 5.96
CA VAL A 396 -19.13 -2.99 4.92
C VAL A 396 -18.81 -2.47 3.52
N GLU A 397 -18.67 -1.15 3.35
CA GLU A 397 -18.40 -0.53 2.05
C GLU A 397 -17.09 -1.06 1.41
N PRO A 398 -15.97 -1.24 2.14
CA PRO A 398 -14.77 -1.85 1.59
C PRO A 398 -14.97 -3.30 1.13
N VAL A 399 -15.80 -4.10 1.82
CA VAL A 399 -16.16 -5.46 1.40
C VAL A 399 -16.90 -5.43 0.07
N LEU A 400 -17.87 -4.52 -0.08
CA LEU A 400 -18.61 -4.35 -1.33
C LEU A 400 -17.69 -3.97 -2.50
N ARG A 401 -16.78 -3.02 -2.27
CA ARG A 401 -15.82 -2.57 -3.27
C ARG A 401 -14.87 -3.70 -3.67
N SER A 402 -14.30 -4.40 -2.69
CA SER A 402 -13.38 -5.51 -2.93
C SER A 402 -14.06 -6.65 -3.72
N ALA A 403 -15.31 -6.98 -3.39
CA ALA A 403 -16.07 -7.99 -4.13
C ALA A 403 -16.36 -7.54 -5.58
N GLN A 404 -16.70 -6.26 -5.79
CA GLN A 404 -16.88 -5.70 -7.13
C GLN A 404 -15.59 -5.71 -7.95
N ASP A 405 -14.45 -5.41 -7.33
CA ASP A 405 -13.14 -5.45 -7.98
C ASP A 405 -12.80 -6.87 -8.43
N VAL A 406 -13.02 -7.87 -7.57
CA VAL A 406 -12.80 -9.27 -7.95
C VAL A 406 -13.72 -9.68 -9.11
N VAL A 407 -15.00 -9.33 -9.07
CA VAL A 407 -15.92 -9.59 -10.20
C VAL A 407 -15.44 -8.88 -11.47
N GLY A 408 -14.99 -7.63 -11.36
CA GLY A 408 -14.43 -6.86 -12.48
C GLY A 408 -13.17 -7.47 -13.08
N ILE A 409 -12.37 -8.14 -12.25
CA ILE A 409 -11.17 -8.89 -12.65
C ILE A 409 -11.53 -10.23 -13.31
N LEU A 410 -12.53 -10.96 -12.78
CA LEU A 410 -12.89 -12.29 -13.26
C LEU A 410 -13.80 -12.30 -14.50
N ASN A 411 -14.72 -11.34 -14.62
CA ASN A 411 -15.69 -11.28 -15.72
C ASN A 411 -15.05 -11.21 -17.13
N PRO A 412 -13.99 -10.41 -17.37
CA PRO A 412 -13.33 -10.38 -18.68
C PRO A 412 -12.78 -11.74 -19.12
N VAL A 413 -12.21 -12.51 -18.19
CA VAL A 413 -11.68 -13.85 -18.47
C VAL A 413 -12.82 -14.84 -18.73
N ALA A 414 -13.90 -14.79 -17.93
CA ALA A 414 -15.08 -15.62 -18.17
C ALA A 414 -15.68 -15.36 -19.56
N LYS A 415 -15.72 -14.09 -19.97
CA LYS A 415 -16.12 -13.70 -21.33
C LYS A 415 -15.18 -14.26 -22.40
N GLN A 416 -13.86 -14.12 -22.23
CA GLN A 416 -12.87 -14.68 -23.17
C GLN A 416 -12.97 -16.20 -23.30
N LEU A 417 -13.22 -16.92 -22.20
CA LEU A 417 -13.46 -18.36 -22.22
C LEU A 417 -14.72 -18.71 -23.03
N ASN A 418 -15.81 -17.96 -22.84
CA ASN A 418 -17.03 -18.14 -23.62
C ASN A 418 -16.81 -17.84 -25.12
N ASP A 419 -16.09 -16.77 -25.44
CA ASP A 419 -15.75 -16.40 -26.82
C ASP A 419 -14.88 -17.48 -27.49
N ALA A 420 -13.91 -18.04 -26.76
CA ALA A 420 -13.07 -19.13 -27.25
C ALA A 420 -13.85 -20.43 -27.48
N ALA A 421 -14.70 -20.82 -26.52
CA ALA A 421 -15.56 -21.99 -26.66
C ALA A 421 -16.52 -21.85 -27.85
N GLN A 422 -17.14 -20.67 -28.02
CA GLN A 422 -18.02 -20.39 -29.15
C GLN A 422 -17.26 -20.44 -30.48
N ALA A 423 -16.07 -19.83 -30.57
CA ALA A 423 -15.24 -19.90 -31.77
C ALA A 423 -14.88 -21.34 -32.15
N ALA A 424 -14.64 -22.21 -31.17
CA ALA A 424 -14.39 -23.62 -31.41
C ALA A 424 -15.62 -24.37 -31.94
N VAL A 425 -16.81 -24.10 -31.37
CA VAL A 425 -18.09 -24.63 -31.86
C VAL A 425 -18.37 -24.19 -33.30
N ASP A 426 -18.02 -22.95 -33.64
CA ASP A 426 -18.19 -22.38 -34.98
C ASP A 426 -17.11 -22.85 -35.98
N GLY A 427 -16.18 -23.71 -35.58
CA GLY A 427 -15.08 -24.20 -36.41
C GLY A 427 -13.96 -23.18 -36.65
N ARG A 428 -13.97 -22.03 -35.96
CA ARG A 428 -12.96 -20.96 -36.03
C ARG A 428 -11.82 -21.21 -35.04
N LEU A 429 -11.10 -22.31 -35.24
CA LEU A 429 -10.09 -22.80 -34.31
C LEU A 429 -8.90 -21.84 -34.11
N ASP A 430 -8.55 -21.06 -35.14
CA ASP A 430 -7.51 -20.03 -35.07
C ASP A 430 -7.87 -18.86 -34.13
N VAL A 431 -9.17 -18.55 -34.02
CA VAL A 431 -9.68 -17.52 -33.12
C VAL A 431 -9.79 -18.06 -31.71
N ALA A 432 -10.26 -19.30 -31.56
CA ALA A 432 -10.33 -19.97 -30.26
C ALA A 432 -8.94 -20.03 -29.60
N ASP A 433 -7.92 -20.43 -30.37
CA ASP A 433 -6.53 -20.50 -29.89
C ASP A 433 -5.97 -19.15 -29.48
N ARG A 434 -6.12 -18.13 -30.34
CA ARG A 434 -5.63 -16.78 -30.02
C ARG A 434 -6.32 -16.22 -28.80
N THR A 435 -7.62 -16.49 -28.65
CA THR A 435 -8.40 -16.04 -27.49
C THR A 435 -7.93 -16.75 -26.21
N LEU A 436 -7.75 -18.07 -26.24
CA LEU A 436 -7.20 -18.83 -25.11
C LEU A 436 -5.78 -18.39 -24.73
N ALA A 437 -4.91 -18.20 -25.72
CA ALA A 437 -3.53 -17.75 -25.50
C ALA A 437 -3.45 -16.32 -24.92
N ALA A 438 -4.46 -15.49 -25.17
CA ALA A 438 -4.57 -14.16 -24.60
C ALA A 438 -5.05 -14.16 -23.14
N ILE A 439 -5.62 -15.27 -22.63
CA ILE A 439 -6.01 -15.41 -21.23
C ILE A 439 -4.75 -15.52 -20.39
N LYS A 440 -4.39 -14.41 -19.74
CA LYS A 440 -3.33 -14.42 -18.74
C LYS A 440 -3.87 -15.06 -17.45
N PRO A 441 -3.05 -15.81 -16.69
CA PRO A 441 -3.41 -16.20 -15.34
C PRO A 441 -3.69 -14.93 -14.53
N VAL A 442 -4.93 -14.78 -14.09
CA VAL A 442 -5.33 -13.64 -13.29
C VAL A 442 -5.26 -14.05 -11.83
N SER A 443 -4.27 -13.54 -11.10
CA SER A 443 -4.19 -13.69 -9.65
C SER A 443 -4.84 -12.47 -8.99
N ALA A 444 -6.00 -12.66 -8.38
CA ALA A 444 -6.60 -11.67 -7.48
C ALA A 444 -6.34 -12.04 -6.00
N ASP A 445 -5.22 -12.71 -5.73
CA ASP A 445 -4.95 -13.32 -4.42
C ASP A 445 -4.89 -12.27 -3.30
N ALA A 446 -4.41 -11.06 -3.61
CA ALA A 446 -4.40 -9.95 -2.66
C ALA A 446 -5.83 -9.48 -2.32
N GLU A 447 -6.70 -9.37 -3.32
CA GLU A 447 -8.10 -8.98 -3.16
C GLU A 447 -8.87 -10.05 -2.38
N PHE A 448 -8.60 -11.33 -2.62
CA PHE A 448 -9.19 -12.45 -1.87
C PHE A 448 -8.76 -12.46 -0.40
N GLU A 449 -7.47 -12.32 -0.11
CA GLU A 449 -6.99 -12.27 1.28
C GLU A 449 -7.53 -11.03 2.01
N ASN A 450 -7.61 -9.88 1.34
CA ASN A 450 -8.26 -8.68 1.89
C ASN A 450 -9.76 -8.90 2.17
N LEU A 451 -10.50 -9.51 1.24
CA LEU A 451 -11.93 -9.80 1.45
C LEU A 451 -12.14 -10.75 2.63
N LYS A 452 -11.29 -11.78 2.73
CA LYS A 452 -11.29 -12.75 3.83
C LYS A 452 -10.93 -12.12 5.17
N SER A 453 -9.96 -11.21 5.20
CA SER A 453 -9.57 -10.52 6.45
C SER A 453 -10.71 -9.64 6.99
N ARG A 454 -11.57 -9.14 6.09
CA ARG A 454 -12.75 -8.30 6.39
C ARG A 454 -14.06 -9.05 6.60
N ALA A 455 -14.09 -10.35 6.33
CA ALA A 455 -15.27 -11.20 6.49
C ALA A 455 -15.58 -11.48 7.98
N LYS A 456 -15.96 -10.43 8.74
CA LYS A 456 -16.25 -10.50 10.17
C LYS A 456 -17.73 -10.64 10.49
N THR A 457 -18.61 -10.35 9.53
CA THR A 457 -20.07 -10.49 9.65
C THR A 457 -20.58 -11.64 8.79
N PRO A 458 -21.74 -12.26 9.10
CA PRO A 458 -22.28 -13.35 8.29
C PRO A 458 -22.44 -12.99 6.81
N ASP A 459 -22.99 -11.81 6.49
CA ASP A 459 -23.15 -11.36 5.11
C ASP A 459 -21.76 -11.16 4.43
N ALA A 460 -20.75 -10.63 5.14
CA ALA A 460 -19.40 -10.45 4.58
C ALA A 460 -18.66 -11.79 4.36
N VAL A 461 -18.88 -12.78 5.24
CA VAL A 461 -18.42 -14.16 5.05
C VAL A 461 -19.06 -14.77 3.80
N GLU A 462 -20.37 -14.61 3.63
CA GLU A 462 -21.04 -15.13 2.43
C GLU A 462 -20.53 -14.44 1.15
N VAL A 463 -20.29 -13.12 1.18
CA VAL A 463 -19.64 -12.41 0.06
C VAL A 463 -18.26 -13.02 -0.24
N SER A 464 -17.42 -13.24 0.78
CA SER A 464 -16.10 -13.85 0.64
C SER A 464 -16.18 -15.24 0.00
N ASP A 465 -17.04 -16.12 0.54
CA ASP A 465 -17.19 -17.50 0.09
C ASP A 465 -17.66 -17.57 -1.36
N ARG A 466 -18.66 -16.77 -1.73
CA ARG A 466 -19.15 -16.69 -3.12
C ARG A 466 -18.09 -16.17 -4.08
N THR A 467 -17.29 -15.20 -3.65
CA THR A 467 -16.20 -14.68 -4.47
C THR A 467 -15.14 -15.76 -4.70
N VAL A 468 -14.80 -16.56 -3.67
CA VAL A 468 -13.89 -17.71 -3.82
C VAL A 468 -14.47 -18.75 -4.77
N ALA A 469 -15.77 -19.05 -4.65
CA ALA A 469 -16.45 -19.95 -5.57
C ALA A 469 -16.34 -19.46 -7.03
N LEU A 470 -16.51 -18.17 -7.30
CA LEU A 470 -16.34 -17.59 -8.64
C LEU A 470 -14.94 -17.85 -9.23
N ARG A 471 -13.88 -17.67 -8.43
CA ARG A 471 -12.51 -17.99 -8.86
C ARG A 471 -12.36 -19.46 -9.19
N ASP A 472 -12.86 -20.34 -8.31
CA ASP A 472 -12.72 -21.78 -8.50
C ASP A 472 -13.47 -22.26 -9.76
N ARG A 473 -14.67 -21.71 -10.03
CA ARG A 473 -15.41 -21.97 -11.27
C ARG A 473 -14.65 -21.50 -12.51
N GLN A 474 -14.11 -20.29 -12.48
CA GLN A 474 -13.29 -19.80 -13.59
C GLN A 474 -12.06 -20.67 -13.82
N LYS A 475 -11.36 -21.06 -12.76
CA LYS A 475 -10.16 -21.92 -12.82
C LYS A 475 -10.47 -23.29 -13.43
N ASN A 476 -11.65 -23.85 -13.14
CA ASN A 476 -12.10 -25.12 -13.71
C ASN A 476 -12.57 -24.98 -15.17
N ALA A 477 -13.11 -23.82 -15.56
CA ALA A 477 -13.54 -23.56 -16.93
C ALA A 477 -12.36 -23.50 -17.93
N VAL A 478 -11.19 -22.98 -17.52
CA VAL A 478 -10.00 -22.89 -18.39
C VAL A 478 -9.60 -24.25 -19.00
N PRO A 479 -9.32 -25.31 -18.22
CA PRO A 479 -8.93 -26.60 -18.78
C PRO A 479 -10.07 -27.25 -19.59
N ALA A 480 -11.33 -27.00 -19.25
CA ALA A 480 -12.47 -27.51 -20.03
C ALA A 480 -12.52 -26.89 -21.44
N VAL A 481 -12.33 -25.57 -21.56
CA VAL A 481 -12.27 -24.90 -22.88
C VAL A 481 -11.02 -25.31 -23.65
N THR A 482 -9.87 -25.46 -22.99
CA THR A 482 -8.65 -25.95 -23.65
C THR A 482 -8.86 -27.36 -24.23
N ALA A 483 -9.42 -28.29 -23.45
CA ALA A 483 -9.71 -29.64 -23.92
C ALA A 483 -10.71 -29.66 -25.08
N LEU A 484 -11.73 -28.79 -25.02
CA LEU A 484 -12.71 -28.61 -26.09
C LEU A 484 -12.02 -28.18 -27.40
N VAL A 485 -11.15 -27.15 -27.34
CA VAL A 485 -10.41 -26.64 -28.51
C VAL A 485 -9.48 -27.72 -29.08
N ASP A 486 -8.78 -28.46 -28.24
CA ASP A 486 -7.87 -29.53 -28.67
C ASP A 486 -8.60 -30.69 -29.36
N LEU A 487 -9.77 -31.09 -28.85
CA LEU A 487 -10.60 -32.11 -29.48
C LEU A 487 -11.17 -31.64 -30.82
N ALA A 488 -11.62 -30.38 -30.89
CA ALA A 488 -12.12 -29.78 -32.12
C ALA A 488 -11.04 -29.75 -33.22
N LYS A 489 -9.78 -29.40 -32.88
CA LYS A 489 -8.63 -29.49 -33.80
C LYS A 489 -8.33 -30.90 -34.26
N ALA A 490 -8.50 -31.88 -33.39
CA ALA A 490 -8.30 -33.28 -33.72
C ALA A 490 -9.44 -33.88 -34.57
N GLY A 491 -10.49 -33.10 -34.90
CA GLY A 491 -11.68 -33.59 -35.59
C GLY A 491 -12.47 -34.61 -34.77
N LYS A 492 -12.30 -34.61 -33.44
CA LYS A 492 -12.99 -35.53 -32.52
C LYS A 492 -14.26 -34.87 -31.98
N SER A 493 -15.20 -35.70 -31.52
CA SER A 493 -16.37 -35.19 -30.79
C SER A 493 -15.90 -34.51 -29.49
N PHE A 494 -16.40 -33.31 -29.26
CA PHE A 494 -16.15 -32.47 -28.07
C PHE A 494 -17.43 -32.22 -27.26
N THR A 495 -18.46 -33.05 -27.46
CA THR A 495 -19.80 -32.85 -26.88
C THR A 495 -19.77 -32.91 -25.34
N ALA A 496 -18.93 -33.77 -24.77
CA ALA A 496 -18.80 -33.91 -23.32
C ALA A 496 -18.14 -32.67 -22.71
N GLU A 497 -17.07 -32.16 -23.33
CA GLU A 497 -16.30 -31.00 -22.90
C GLU A 497 -17.12 -29.71 -23.05
N LEU A 498 -17.88 -29.57 -24.13
CA LEU A 498 -18.83 -28.46 -24.30
C LEU A 498 -19.93 -28.49 -23.24
N THR A 499 -20.42 -29.67 -22.88
CA THR A 499 -21.42 -29.82 -21.80
C THR A 499 -20.82 -29.46 -20.44
N ALA A 500 -19.60 -29.92 -20.15
CA ALA A 500 -18.89 -29.56 -18.93
C ALA A 500 -18.62 -28.05 -18.83
N PHE A 501 -18.15 -27.42 -19.91
CA PHE A 501 -17.94 -25.98 -19.96
C PHE A 501 -19.24 -25.20 -19.74
N ARG A 502 -20.34 -25.57 -20.43
CA ARG A 502 -21.64 -24.92 -20.24
C ARG A 502 -22.13 -25.04 -18.80
N HIS A 503 -21.97 -26.21 -18.18
CA HIS A 503 -22.31 -26.41 -16.78
C HIS A 503 -21.52 -25.48 -15.85
N ASP A 504 -20.20 -25.37 -16.03
CA ASP A 504 -19.39 -24.47 -15.22
C ASP A 504 -19.71 -22.99 -15.47
N ALA A 505 -20.03 -22.61 -16.72
CA ALA A 505 -20.45 -21.26 -17.07
C ALA A 505 -21.80 -20.91 -16.43
N ASP A 506 -22.77 -21.83 -16.41
CA ASP A 506 -24.07 -21.65 -15.76
C ASP A 506 -23.89 -21.48 -14.24
N LEU A 507 -23.04 -22.30 -13.61
CA LEU A 507 -22.71 -22.16 -12.20
C LEU A 507 -22.02 -20.83 -11.89
N TYR A 508 -21.08 -20.40 -12.74
CA TYR A 508 -20.44 -19.10 -12.61
C TYR A 508 -21.48 -17.96 -12.67
N ASN A 509 -22.37 -17.97 -13.65
CA ASN A 509 -23.43 -16.95 -13.80
C ASN A 509 -24.39 -16.95 -12.61
N SER A 510 -24.75 -18.13 -12.09
CA SER A 510 -25.56 -18.28 -10.89
C SER A 510 -24.88 -17.64 -9.67
N GLU A 511 -23.59 -17.88 -9.47
CA GLU A 511 -22.83 -17.26 -8.37
C GLU A 511 -22.70 -15.75 -8.53
N VAL A 512 -22.47 -15.24 -9.73
CA VAL A 512 -22.45 -13.79 -9.99
C VAL A 512 -23.80 -13.16 -9.65
N SER A 513 -24.91 -13.81 -10.05
CA SER A 513 -26.26 -13.34 -9.75
C SER A 513 -26.55 -13.33 -8.25
N ALA A 514 -26.18 -14.41 -7.55
CA ALA A 514 -26.34 -14.52 -6.11
C ALA A 514 -25.51 -13.48 -5.36
N LEU A 515 -24.24 -13.30 -5.76
CA LEU A 515 -23.36 -12.28 -5.21
C LEU A 515 -23.93 -10.88 -5.45
N ASN A 516 -24.37 -10.55 -6.66
CA ASN A 516 -24.98 -9.24 -6.96
C ASN A 516 -26.23 -8.97 -6.11
N THR A 517 -27.05 -9.99 -5.89
CA THR A 517 -28.24 -9.91 -5.03
C THR A 517 -27.84 -9.62 -3.58
N LEU A 518 -26.84 -10.34 -3.05
CA LEU A 518 -26.30 -10.13 -1.72
C LEU A 518 -25.70 -8.72 -1.57
N LEU A 519 -24.87 -8.28 -2.52
CA LEU A 519 -24.30 -6.94 -2.52
C LEU A 519 -25.40 -5.86 -2.58
N ALA A 520 -26.49 -6.09 -3.33
CA ALA A 520 -27.63 -5.17 -3.37
C ALA A 520 -28.38 -5.12 -2.03
N LYS A 521 -28.63 -6.27 -1.40
CA LYS A 521 -29.20 -6.36 -0.04
C LYS A 521 -28.35 -5.59 0.98
N MET A 522 -27.04 -5.76 0.94
CA MET A 522 -26.12 -5.03 1.81
C MET A 522 -26.21 -3.52 1.55
N ARG A 523 -26.18 -3.06 0.29
CA ARG A 523 -26.38 -1.64 -0.07
C ARG A 523 -27.70 -1.06 0.45
N ALA A 524 -28.79 -1.82 0.36
CA ALA A 524 -30.09 -1.42 0.88
C ALA A 524 -30.12 -1.34 2.43
N ALA A 525 -29.27 -2.11 3.11
CA ALA A 525 -29.12 -2.06 4.56
C ALA A 525 -28.23 -0.89 5.04
N GLY A 526 -27.45 -0.29 4.13
CA GLY A 526 -26.56 0.84 4.44
C GLY A 526 -27.31 2.16 4.69
N PRO A 527 -26.61 3.18 5.21
CA PRO A 527 -27.20 4.49 5.45
C PRO A 527 -27.77 5.11 4.17
N GLY A 528 -29.00 5.60 4.24
CA GLY A 528 -29.71 6.17 3.09
C GLY A 528 -30.37 5.15 2.15
N GLY A 529 -30.23 3.84 2.41
CA GLY A 529 -31.01 2.82 1.72
C GLY A 529 -32.49 2.93 2.06
N HIS A 530 -33.34 3.11 1.04
CA HIS A 530 -34.78 2.95 1.21
C HIS A 530 -35.06 1.44 1.38
N ARG A 531 -35.59 1.04 2.54
CA ARG A 531 -36.08 -0.32 2.78
C ARG A 531 -37.42 -0.57 2.11
#